data_AF-I3T4X4-F1
#
_entry.id   AF-I3T4X4-F1
#
_cell.length_a   1.000
_cell.length_b   1.000
_cell.length_c   1.000
_cell.angle_alpha   90.00
_cell.angle_beta   90.00
_cell.angle_gamma   90.00
#
_symmetry.space_group_name_H-M   'P 1'
#
loop_
_entity.id
_entity.type
_entity.pdbx_description
1 polymer ?
#
loop_
_entity_poly.entity_id
_entity_poly.type
_entity_poly.pdbx_seq_one_letter_code
_entity_poly.pdbx_strand_id
1 'polypeptide(L)'
;MIHVRDTTSSTLQEGICLIVSHHNLNIQNVRGQDYDRASNMCGEFTGLHTLILQECPYAYNVHCLAHQLQLALVDSAKEVVDVYVFFKLEYDCQC
;
A
#
# COMPACT_ATOMS: atom_id res chain seq x y z
N MET A 1 6.01 17.22 7.06
CA MET A 1 6.57 16.92 5.72
C MET A 1 8.07 16.76 5.90
N ILE A 2 8.61 15.58 5.62
CA ILE A 2 10.07 15.36 5.62
C ILE A 2 10.57 15.48 4.19
N HIS A 3 11.66 16.22 4.01
CA HIS A 3 12.37 16.23 2.75
C HIS A 3 13.27 14.99 2.67
N VAL A 4 13.04 14.17 1.65
CA VAL A 4 13.92 13.04 1.30
C VAL A 4 14.77 13.43 0.09
N ARG A 5 16.02 12.96 0.07
CA ARG A 5 17.02 13.33 -0.95
C ARG A 5 16.77 12.63 -2.28
N ASP A 6 16.20 11.44 -2.23
CA ASP A 6 15.80 10.61 -3.36
C ASP A 6 14.60 9.73 -2.96
N THR A 7 14.04 9.03 -3.94
CA THR A 7 12.88 8.14 -3.76
C THR A 7 13.29 6.67 -3.72
N THR A 8 14.54 6.34 -3.36
CA THR A 8 14.91 4.93 -3.16
C THR A 8 14.22 4.36 -1.93
N SER A 9 13.95 3.07 -1.93
CA SER A 9 13.23 2.39 -0.85
C SER A 9 13.89 2.57 0.52
N SER A 10 15.23 2.54 0.57
CA SER A 10 16.00 2.75 1.80
C SER A 10 15.85 4.17 2.34
N THR A 11 15.95 5.19 1.47
CA THR A 11 15.78 6.59 1.87
C THR A 11 14.36 6.85 2.39
N LEU A 12 13.35 6.24 1.75
CA LEU A 12 11.96 6.33 2.20
C LEU A 12 11.75 5.63 3.54
N GLN A 13 12.33 4.43 3.74
CA GLN A 13 12.28 3.72 5.02
C GLN A 13 12.88 4.55 6.15
N GLU A 14 14.08 5.09 5.96
CA GLU A 14 14.73 5.96 6.95
C GLU A 14 13.84 7.17 7.29
N GLY A 15 13.29 7.82 6.27
CA GLY A 15 12.35 8.93 6.44
C GLY A 15 11.14 8.55 7.29
N ILE A 16 10.53 7.39 7.05
CA ILE A 16 9.38 6.89 7.82
C ILE A 16 9.78 6.60 9.27
N CYS A 17 10.89 5.88 9.49
CA CYS A 17 11.38 5.57 10.84
C CYS A 17 11.69 6.85 11.64
N LEU A 18 12.25 7.87 10.99
CA LEU A 18 12.48 9.18 11.59
C LEU A 18 11.17 9.87 12.00
N ILE A 19 10.13 9.85 11.17
CA ILE A 19 8.81 10.42 11.53
C ILE A 19 8.21 9.67 12.71
N VAL A 20 8.18 8.34 12.64
CA VAL A 20 7.59 7.48 13.67
C VAL A 20 8.26 7.74 15.03
N SER A 21 9.60 7.72 15.06
CA SER A 21 10.38 8.00 16.27
C SER A 21 10.24 9.43 16.77
N HIS A 22 10.17 10.42 15.88
CA HIS A 22 9.94 11.83 16.24
C HIS A 22 8.61 12.02 17.00
N HIS A 23 7.61 11.19 16.70
CA HIS A 23 6.33 11.18 17.41
C HIS A 23 6.30 10.23 18.63
N ASN A 24 7.45 9.72 19.07
CA ASN A 24 7.59 8.74 20.15
C ASN A 24 6.77 7.44 19.90
N LEU A 25 6.52 7.13 18.63
CA LEU A 25 5.93 5.87 18.22
C LEU A 25 7.04 4.85 17.95
N ASN A 26 6.72 3.57 18.08
CA ASN A 26 7.64 2.48 17.77
C ASN A 26 7.23 1.83 16.46
N ILE A 27 8.17 1.67 15.53
CA ILE A 27 7.94 0.99 14.25
C ILE A 27 7.43 -0.45 14.45
N GLN A 28 7.80 -1.09 15.56
CA GLN A 28 7.33 -2.43 15.96
C GLN A 28 5.83 -2.50 16.25
N ASN A 29 5.16 -1.35 16.40
CA ASN A 29 3.72 -1.27 16.62
C ASN A 29 2.93 -1.06 15.32
N VAL A 30 3.59 -0.93 14.16
CA VAL A 30 2.91 -0.83 12.86
C VAL A 30 2.21 -2.16 12.56
N ARG A 31 0.95 -2.07 12.09
CA ARG A 31 0.12 -3.24 11.76
C ARG A 31 -0.28 -3.30 10.30
N GLY A 32 -0.46 -2.16 9.66
CA GLY A 32 -0.89 -2.11 8.27
C GLY A 32 -0.02 -1.19 7.45
N GLN A 33 0.19 -1.55 6.20
CA GLN A 33 0.86 -0.73 5.19
C GLN A 33 0.07 -0.76 3.90
N ASP A 34 0.13 0.32 3.13
CA ASP A 34 -0.42 0.41 1.78
C ASP A 34 0.56 1.23 0.92
N TYR A 35 0.76 0.80 -0.31
CA TYR A 35 1.81 1.31 -1.20
C TYR A 35 1.33 1.32 -2.65
N ASP A 36 1.82 2.29 -3.43
CA ASP A 36 1.69 2.21 -4.87
C ASP A 36 2.53 1.04 -5.44
N ARG A 37 2.21 0.62 -6.66
CA ARG A 37 2.88 -0.51 -7.33
C ARG A 37 4.27 -0.18 -7.87
N ALA A 38 4.83 1.00 -7.62
CA ALA A 38 6.18 1.33 -8.09
C ALA A 38 7.22 0.38 -7.48
N SER A 39 8.30 0.10 -8.21
CA SER A 39 9.28 -0.92 -7.82
C SER A 39 10.01 -0.59 -6.52
N ASN A 40 10.23 0.69 -6.24
CA ASN A 40 10.76 1.18 -4.97
C ASN A 40 9.76 1.07 -3.81
N MET A 41 8.47 0.91 -4.07
CA MET A 41 7.42 0.82 -3.05
C MET A 41 7.01 -0.64 -2.81
N CYS A 42 6.65 -1.37 -3.87
CA CYS A 42 6.17 -2.76 -3.85
C CYS A 42 7.16 -3.81 -4.41
N GLY A 43 8.42 -3.44 -4.65
CA GLY A 43 9.44 -4.39 -5.12
C GLY A 43 9.64 -5.55 -4.14
N GLU A 44 9.60 -6.79 -4.65
CA GLU A 44 9.61 -8.01 -3.84
C GLU A 44 10.80 -8.10 -2.89
N PHE A 45 12.00 -7.71 -3.34
CA PHE A 45 13.23 -7.87 -2.55
C PHE A 45 13.74 -6.57 -1.92
N THR A 46 13.51 -5.44 -2.58
CA THR A 46 14.10 -4.15 -2.23
C THR A 46 13.08 -3.04 -2.11
N GLY A 47 11.79 -3.32 -2.30
CA GLY A 47 10.73 -2.33 -2.14
C GLY A 47 10.56 -1.92 -0.69
N LEU A 48 10.02 -0.72 -0.50
CA LEU A 48 9.73 -0.16 0.82
C LEU A 48 8.86 -1.09 1.68
N HIS A 49 7.85 -1.72 1.06
CA HIS A 49 7.03 -2.76 1.67
C HIS A 49 7.89 -3.85 2.31
N THR A 50 8.79 -4.45 1.55
CA THR A 50 9.65 -5.53 2.01
C THR A 50 10.57 -5.07 3.13
N LEU A 51 11.13 -3.86 3.01
CA LEU A 51 12.02 -3.30 4.03
C LEU A 51 11.32 -3.05 5.36
N ILE A 52 10.12 -2.46 5.36
CA ILE A 52 9.38 -2.24 6.62
C ILE A 52 8.84 -3.57 7.16
N LEU A 53 8.46 -4.52 6.32
CA LEU A 53 8.04 -5.86 6.76
C LEU A 53 9.20 -6.63 7.43
N GLN A 54 10.43 -6.48 6.96
CA GLN A 54 11.62 -7.03 7.61
C GLN A 54 11.89 -6.40 8.98
N GLU A 55 11.67 -5.08 9.10
CA GLU A 55 11.82 -4.36 10.36
C GLU A 55 10.70 -4.71 11.35
N CYS A 56 9.45 -4.80 10.88
CA CYS A 56 8.27 -5.15 11.66
C CYS A 56 7.47 -6.26 10.94
N PRO A 57 7.66 -7.54 11.31
CA PRO A 57 6.97 -8.67 10.69
C PRO A 57 5.43 -8.66 10.85
N TYR A 58 4.90 -7.80 11.71
CA TYR A 58 3.47 -7.64 11.94
C TYR A 58 2.82 -6.55 11.09
N ALA A 59 3.60 -5.83 10.30
CA ALA A 59 3.13 -4.76 9.45
C ALA A 59 2.68 -5.31 8.10
N TYR A 60 1.54 -6.00 8.08
CA TYR A 60 1.01 -6.63 6.87
C TYR A 60 0.57 -5.58 5.85
N ASN A 61 0.76 -5.90 4.57
CA ASN A 61 0.15 -5.11 3.50
C ASN A 61 -1.38 -5.24 3.61
N VAL A 62 -2.03 -4.11 3.87
CA VAL A 62 -3.48 -4.00 3.90
C VAL A 62 -3.88 -3.56 2.51
N HIS A 63 -4.25 -4.53 1.69
CA HIS A 63 -4.95 -4.21 0.45
C HIS A 63 -6.18 -3.37 0.76
N CYS A 64 -6.38 -2.31 -0.02
CA CYS A 64 -7.52 -1.43 0.13
C CYS A 64 -8.82 -2.25 0.09
N LEU A 65 -9.58 -2.24 1.19
CA LEU A 65 -10.88 -2.91 1.28
C LEU A 65 -11.83 -2.46 0.16
N ALA A 66 -11.69 -1.20 -0.28
CA ALA A 66 -12.44 -0.67 -1.41
C ALA A 66 -12.12 -1.43 -2.71
N HIS A 67 -10.86 -1.83 -2.94
CA HIS A 67 -10.49 -2.63 -4.12
C HIS A 67 -11.07 -4.05 -4.05
N GLN A 68 -11.00 -4.69 -2.87
CA GLN A 68 -11.61 -6.02 -2.69
C GLN A 68 -13.13 -5.99 -2.88
N LEU A 69 -13.78 -4.96 -2.32
CA LEU A 69 -15.21 -4.73 -2.53
C LEU A 69 -15.53 -4.50 -4.02
N GLN A 70 -14.70 -3.71 -4.69
CA GLN A 70 -14.85 -3.41 -6.11
C GLN A 70 -14.73 -4.68 -6.97
N LEU A 71 -13.73 -5.53 -6.72
CA LEU A 71 -13.59 -6.83 -7.41
C LEU A 71 -14.82 -7.72 -7.19
N ALA A 72 -15.32 -7.79 -5.95
CA ALA A 72 -16.49 -8.59 -5.63
C ALA A 72 -17.76 -8.07 -6.34
N LEU A 73 -17.93 -6.75 -6.43
CA LEU A 73 -19.03 -6.10 -7.15
C LEU A 73 -18.94 -6.35 -8.65
N VAL A 74 -17.75 -6.18 -9.24
CA VAL A 74 -17.51 -6.43 -10.68
C VAL A 74 -17.78 -7.90 -11.03
N ASP A 75 -17.32 -8.85 -10.22
CA ASP A 75 -17.57 -10.29 -10.47
C ASP A 75 -19.05 -10.65 -10.28
N SER A 76 -19.73 -10.09 -9.28
CA SER A 76 -21.16 -10.30 -9.06
C SER A 76 -22.02 -9.71 -10.19
N ALA A 77 -21.58 -8.61 -10.80
CA ALA A 77 -22.29 -7.89 -11.84
C ALA A 77 -22.01 -8.40 -13.27
N LYS A 78 -21.10 -9.36 -13.47
CA LYS A 78 -20.63 -9.79 -14.80
C LYS A 78 -21.72 -10.23 -15.78
N GLU A 79 -22.85 -10.71 -15.26
CA GLU A 79 -24.00 -11.18 -16.05
C GLU A 79 -24.97 -10.05 -16.46
N VAL A 80 -24.80 -8.84 -15.91
CA VAL A 80 -25.64 -7.67 -16.22
C VAL A 80 -24.75 -6.57 -16.79
N VAL A 81 -24.67 -6.51 -18.12
CA VAL A 81 -23.75 -5.65 -18.88
C VAL A 81 -23.73 -4.20 -18.39
N ASP A 82 -24.89 -3.58 -18.18
CA ASP A 82 -24.96 -2.17 -17.76
C ASP A 82 -24.36 -1.94 -16.36
N VAL A 83 -24.60 -2.88 -15.45
CA VAL A 83 -24.10 -2.83 -14.07
C VAL A 83 -22.62 -3.19 -14.03
N TYR A 84 -22.18 -4.15 -14.85
CA TYR A 84 -20.77 -4.47 -15.05
C TYR A 84 -19.97 -3.27 -15.56
N VAL A 85 -20.49 -2.58 -16.58
CA VAL A 85 -19.86 -1.37 -17.14
C VAL A 85 -19.83 -0.26 -16.10
N PHE A 86 -20.91 -0.06 -15.33
CA PHE A 86 -20.95 0.92 -14.25
C PHE A 86 -19.84 0.69 -13.22
N PHE A 87 -19.72 -0.53 -12.67
CA PHE A 87 -18.68 -0.80 -11.70
C PHE A 87 -17.30 -0.78 -12.33
N LYS A 88 -17.11 -1.33 -13.54
CA LYS A 88 -15.78 -1.36 -14.18
C LYS A 88 -15.20 0.01 -14.51
N LEU A 89 -16.02 1.04 -14.72
CA LEU A 89 -15.56 2.40 -15.04
C LEU A 89 -15.20 3.23 -13.80
N GLU A 90 -15.63 2.82 -12.61
CA GLU A 90 -15.33 3.49 -11.34
C GLU A 90 -14.01 2.93 -10.76
N TYR A 91 -12.95 3.74 -10.89
CA TYR A 91 -11.66 3.61 -10.20
C TYR A 91 -10.97 2.25 -10.30
N ASP A 92 -10.04 2.16 -11.28
CA ASP A 92 -8.81 1.41 -11.07
C ASP A 92 -8.03 2.08 -9.91
N CYS A 93 -8.40 1.81 -8.65
CA CYS A 93 -7.41 1.87 -7.58
C CYS A 93 -6.40 0.78 -7.92
N GLN A 94 -5.32 1.17 -8.61
CA GLN A 94 -4.11 0.39 -8.77
C GLN A 94 -3.32 0.43 -7.46
N CYS A 95 -4.01 0.00 -6.40
CA CYS A 95 -3.42 -0.71 -5.31
C CYS A 95 -3.21 -2.16 -5.84
#